data_AF-A0AA39YH04-F1
#
_entry.id   AF-A0AA39YH04-F1
#
_cell.length_a   1.000
_cell.length_b   1.000
_cell.length_c   1.000
_cell.angle_alpha   90.00
_cell.angle_beta   90.00
_cell.angle_gamma   90.00
#
_symmetry.space_group_name_H-M   'P 1'
#
loop_
_entity.id
_entity.type
_entity.pdbx_description
1 polymer ?
#
loop_
_entity_poly.entity_id
_entity_poly.type
_entity_poly.pdbx_seq_one_letter_code
_entity_poly.pdbx_strand_id
1 'polypeptide(L)'
;MEPLDHKYESIEHADDHGEAGSHTEVDESLMGDEKQWHQHHHLQPRPTLRRRISSIFTTCRWVIDTALLVIILILLLRDKQREDPSNQWEIGGDITGVRAAKFSQQITKFNMDQSYAPMNTSEFFTDEVLEKWNHLMPKGMGFVWVNETHKYHDLPTPVEWPDKTVFTTSLTHQLHCLFAIVQTYSGLKADHPIPDDHHWHMIHCFDYMRQAIMCSADMALEGHETTFPDDNGGSDGWDSKHICKDYSQVIGYLESVRAYDDQVIY
;
A
#
# COMPACT_ATOMS: atom_id res chain seq x y z
N MET A 1 -39.80 16.70 -20.64
CA MET A 1 -38.35 16.57 -20.89
C MET A 1 -37.94 15.29 -20.21
N GLU A 2 -38.05 14.20 -20.96
CA GLU A 2 -37.78 12.83 -20.53
C GLU A 2 -36.37 12.42 -21.00
N PRO A 3 -35.68 11.52 -20.28
CA PRO A 3 -34.29 11.20 -20.55
C PRO A 3 -34.12 10.22 -21.73
N LEU A 4 -33.04 10.43 -22.48
CA LEU A 4 -32.59 9.62 -23.61
C LEU A 4 -31.97 8.31 -23.11
N ASP A 5 -32.52 7.20 -23.60
CA ASP A 5 -32.04 5.83 -23.41
C ASP A 5 -31.05 5.48 -24.54
N HIS A 6 -29.80 5.16 -24.20
CA HIS A 6 -28.76 4.81 -25.17
C HIS A 6 -28.61 3.29 -25.26
N LYS A 7 -29.15 2.73 -26.35
CA LYS A 7 -29.06 1.32 -26.73
C LYS A 7 -27.79 1.09 -27.56
N TYR A 8 -26.89 0.22 -27.10
CA TYR A 8 -25.74 -0.22 -27.91
C TYR A 8 -26.13 -1.42 -28.80
N GLU A 9 -25.74 -1.33 -30.07
CA GLU A 9 -26.01 -2.29 -31.13
C GLU A 9 -24.82 -3.24 -31.31
N SER A 10 -25.10 -4.53 -31.39
CA SER A 10 -24.15 -5.62 -31.59
C SER A 10 -23.74 -5.73 -33.07
N ILE A 11 -22.43 -5.72 -33.36
CA ILE A 11 -21.90 -5.92 -34.71
C ILE A 11 -21.53 -7.39 -34.90
N GLU A 12 -22.19 -8.05 -35.85
CA GLU A 12 -21.81 -9.35 -36.42
C GLU A 12 -20.65 -9.19 -37.41
N HIS A 13 -19.64 -10.05 -37.30
CA HIS A 13 -18.59 -10.19 -38.31
C HIS A 13 -18.98 -11.27 -39.32
N ALA A 14 -19.12 -10.87 -40.58
CA ALA A 14 -19.33 -11.75 -41.72
C ALA A 14 -17.99 -12.20 -42.32
N ASP A 15 -17.93 -13.49 -42.66
CA ASP A 15 -16.88 -14.14 -43.45
C ASP A 15 -16.86 -13.63 -44.90
N ASP A 16 -15.67 -13.42 -45.47
CA ASP A 16 -15.46 -13.58 -46.91
C ASP A 16 -14.04 -14.10 -47.21
N HIS A 17 -13.98 -15.05 -48.13
CA HIS A 17 -12.82 -15.80 -48.59
C HIS A 17 -12.18 -15.12 -49.81
N GLY A 18 -10.85 -15.21 -49.97
CA GLY A 18 -10.18 -14.90 -51.24
C GLY A 18 -8.66 -15.01 -51.22
N GLU A 19 -8.14 -16.06 -51.83
CA GLU A 19 -6.73 -16.49 -51.93
C GLU A 19 -5.79 -15.58 -52.77
N ALA A 20 -4.46 -15.66 -52.52
CA ALA A 20 -3.46 -16.18 -53.49
C ALA A 20 -1.97 -15.97 -53.07
N GLY A 21 -1.17 -17.05 -53.16
CA GLY A 21 0.31 -17.06 -53.30
C GLY A 21 1.10 -17.70 -52.13
N SER A 22 1.30 -19.03 -52.01
CA SER A 22 2.24 -19.95 -52.73
C SER A 22 3.74 -19.69 -52.41
N HIS A 23 4.67 -20.63 -52.21
CA HIS A 23 4.80 -22.04 -51.77
C HIS A 23 6.32 -22.34 -51.89
N THR A 24 6.96 -23.05 -50.95
CA THR A 24 8.14 -23.93 -51.22
C THR A 24 8.14 -25.00 -50.13
N GLU A 25 7.43 -26.10 -50.36
CA GLU A 25 7.92 -27.39 -50.87
C GLU A 25 8.77 -28.17 -49.87
N VAL A 26 8.15 -29.26 -49.41
CA VAL A 26 8.68 -30.32 -48.56
C VAL A 26 8.69 -31.55 -49.45
N ASP A 27 9.87 -32.10 -49.71
CA ASP A 27 10.09 -33.37 -50.38
C ASP A 27 11.22 -34.07 -49.60
N GLU A 28 11.26 -35.37 -49.37
CA GLU A 28 10.58 -36.46 -50.06
C GLU A 28 10.72 -37.67 -49.12
N SER A 29 9.63 -38.34 -48.78
CA SER A 29 9.66 -39.65 -48.13
C SER A 29 8.64 -40.52 -48.81
N LEU A 30 9.09 -41.31 -49.79
CA LEU A 30 8.54 -42.61 -50.18
C LEU A 30 9.12 -43.02 -51.54
N MET A 31 10.06 -43.96 -51.54
CA MET A 31 10.23 -44.88 -52.66
C MET A 31 10.31 -46.28 -52.08
N GLY A 32 9.23 -47.03 -52.28
CA GLY A 32 9.17 -48.47 -52.12
C GLY A 32 9.61 -49.19 -53.39
N ASP A 33 9.97 -50.44 -53.17
CA ASP A 33 10.06 -51.59 -54.07
C ASP A 33 11.32 -51.86 -54.93
N GLU A 34 11.96 -52.95 -54.49
CA GLU A 34 12.53 -54.09 -55.23
C GLU A 34 13.76 -53.88 -56.13
N LYS A 35 14.88 -54.50 -55.72
CA LYS A 35 15.54 -55.58 -56.47
C LYS A 35 16.62 -56.30 -55.67
N GLN A 36 16.50 -57.63 -55.72
CA GLN A 36 17.39 -58.69 -55.26
C GLN A 36 18.72 -58.69 -56.05
N TRP A 37 19.81 -59.18 -55.43
CA TRP A 37 20.84 -60.10 -55.96
C TRP A 37 22.19 -59.94 -55.23
N HIS A 38 22.90 -61.06 -55.17
CA HIS A 38 23.96 -61.42 -54.22
C HIS A 38 25.30 -60.66 -54.35
N GLN A 39 26.08 -60.75 -53.25
CA GLN A 39 27.47 -61.26 -53.19
C GLN A 39 28.57 -60.28 -52.75
N HIS A 40 29.25 -60.67 -51.65
CA HIS A 40 30.61 -60.39 -51.18
C HIS A 40 31.26 -59.01 -51.41
N HIS A 41 31.64 -58.32 -50.33
CA HIS A 41 33.02 -58.34 -49.79
C HIS A 41 33.17 -57.41 -48.58
N HIS A 42 34.00 -57.84 -47.63
CA HIS A 42 34.52 -57.07 -46.50
C HIS A 42 34.86 -55.62 -46.85
N LEU A 43 34.51 -54.67 -45.96
CA LEU A 43 35.37 -53.58 -45.49
C LEU A 43 34.69 -52.91 -44.28
N GLN A 44 35.33 -52.98 -43.11
CA GLN A 44 34.89 -52.29 -41.90
C GLN A 44 35.01 -50.76 -42.08
N PRO A 45 34.00 -49.93 -41.74
CA PRO A 45 34.19 -48.49 -41.65
C PRO A 45 34.75 -48.12 -40.27
N ARG A 46 35.93 -47.48 -40.27
CA ARG A 46 36.50 -46.78 -39.11
C ARG A 46 35.50 -45.73 -38.59
N PRO A 47 35.30 -45.57 -37.26
CA PRO A 47 34.47 -44.48 -36.74
C PRO A 47 35.18 -43.15 -36.99
N THR A 48 34.50 -42.26 -37.72
CA THR A 48 35.03 -40.97 -38.18
C THR A 48 35.02 -39.94 -37.05
N LEU A 49 36.07 -39.10 -37.00
CA LEU A 49 36.27 -38.00 -36.04
C LEU A 49 35.02 -37.12 -35.84
N ARG A 50 34.17 -37.02 -36.87
CA ARG A 50 32.91 -36.26 -36.89
C ARG A 50 31.95 -36.64 -35.75
N ARG A 51 31.88 -37.93 -35.38
CA ARG A 51 30.97 -38.42 -34.33
C ARG A 51 31.45 -38.05 -32.92
N ARG A 52 32.77 -37.97 -32.72
CA ARG A 52 33.39 -37.47 -31.47
C ARG A 52 33.24 -35.95 -31.32
N ILE A 53 33.39 -35.21 -32.40
CA ILE A 53 33.24 -33.74 -32.37
C ILE A 53 31.77 -33.38 -32.09
N SER A 54 30.81 -34.05 -32.74
CA SER A 54 29.38 -33.86 -32.49
C SER A 54 28.97 -34.21 -31.06
N SER A 55 29.54 -35.25 -30.44
CA SER A 55 29.26 -35.57 -29.02
C SER A 55 29.84 -34.53 -28.07
N ILE A 56 30.99 -33.92 -28.39
CA ILE A 56 31.58 -32.84 -27.60
C ILE A 56 30.71 -31.58 -27.68
N PHE A 57 30.18 -31.23 -28.87
CA PHE A 57 29.28 -30.09 -29.04
C PHE A 57 27.95 -30.26 -28.29
N THR A 58 27.36 -31.46 -28.29
CA THR A 58 26.13 -31.71 -27.53
C THR A 58 26.39 -31.70 -26.03
N THR A 59 27.49 -32.29 -25.55
CA THR A 59 27.87 -32.22 -24.13
C THR A 59 28.18 -30.78 -23.68
N CYS A 60 28.91 -29.99 -24.47
CA CYS A 60 29.13 -28.56 -24.19
C CYS A 60 27.82 -27.78 -24.15
N ARG A 61 26.86 -28.07 -25.04
CA ARG A 61 25.55 -27.43 -25.03
C ARG A 61 24.77 -27.72 -23.76
N TRP A 62 24.73 -28.99 -23.30
CA TRP A 62 24.10 -29.35 -22.03
C TRP A 62 24.78 -28.68 -20.82
N VAL A 63 26.11 -28.54 -20.83
CA VAL A 63 26.84 -27.82 -19.78
C VAL A 63 26.51 -26.32 -19.79
N ILE A 64 26.39 -25.71 -20.97
CA ILE A 64 26.00 -24.30 -21.10
C ILE A 64 24.56 -24.10 -20.64
N ASP A 65 23.62 -24.93 -21.09
CA ASP A 65 22.20 -24.83 -20.74
C ASP A 65 21.97 -25.04 -19.23
N THR A 66 22.68 -26.00 -18.60
CA THR A 66 22.63 -26.20 -17.15
C THR A 66 23.27 -25.06 -16.37
N ALA A 67 24.40 -24.50 -16.84
CA ALA A 67 25.01 -23.32 -16.24
C ALA A 67 24.08 -22.10 -16.33
N LEU A 68 23.43 -21.89 -17.48
CA LEU A 68 22.46 -20.81 -17.68
C LEU A 68 21.24 -20.98 -16.77
N LEU A 69 20.72 -22.21 -16.63
CA LEU A 69 19.61 -22.50 -15.72
C LEU A 69 19.99 -22.20 -14.26
N VAL A 70 21.18 -22.60 -13.83
CA VAL A 70 21.68 -22.31 -12.47
C VAL A 70 21.85 -20.81 -12.27
N ILE A 71 22.37 -20.08 -13.25
CA ILE A 71 22.48 -18.61 -13.20
C ILE A 71 21.10 -17.97 -13.11
N ILE A 72 20.12 -18.42 -13.91
CA ILE A 72 18.74 -17.92 -13.85
C ILE A 72 18.13 -18.20 -12.47
N LEU A 73 18.33 -19.41 -11.92
CA LEU A 73 17.85 -19.74 -10.57
C LEU A 73 18.52 -18.90 -9.48
N ILE A 74 19.83 -18.64 -9.58
CA ILE A 74 20.55 -17.74 -8.66
C ILE A 74 20.03 -16.32 -8.80
N LEU A 75 19.78 -15.84 -10.02
CA LEU A 75 19.22 -14.52 -10.25
C LEU A 75 17.80 -14.42 -9.71
N LEU A 76 16.94 -15.42 -9.90
CA LEU A 76 15.58 -15.46 -9.34
C LEU A 76 15.57 -15.57 -7.81
N LEU A 77 16.49 -16.34 -7.21
CA LEU A 77 16.64 -16.41 -5.76
C LEU A 77 17.17 -15.10 -5.18
N ARG A 78 18.12 -14.47 -5.88
CA ARG A 78 18.65 -13.16 -5.52
C ARG A 78 17.61 -12.08 -5.70
N ASP A 79 16.77 -12.14 -6.73
CA ASP A 79 15.68 -11.20 -7.01
C ASP A 79 14.55 -11.37 -5.99
N LYS A 80 14.18 -12.60 -5.65
CA LYS A 80 13.27 -12.90 -4.52
C LYS A 80 13.83 -12.45 -3.17
N GLN A 81 15.15 -12.49 -2.98
CA GLN A 81 15.81 -11.87 -1.81
C GLN A 81 15.95 -10.35 -1.94
N ARG A 82 15.84 -9.79 -3.15
CA ARG A 82 15.89 -8.36 -3.46
C ARG A 82 14.52 -7.71 -3.56
N GLU A 83 13.43 -8.48 -3.48
CA GLU A 83 12.09 -7.97 -3.17
C GLU A 83 12.04 -7.46 -1.72
N ASP A 84 12.94 -6.53 -1.38
CA ASP A 84 12.66 -5.45 -0.46
C ASP A 84 13.65 -4.29 -0.71
N PRO A 85 13.34 -3.47 -1.72
CA PRO A 85 13.24 -2.04 -1.47
C PRO A 85 11.76 -1.69 -1.62
N SER A 86 10.93 -2.25 -0.73
CA SER A 86 9.54 -1.84 -0.56
C SER A 86 9.52 -0.33 -0.54
N ASN A 87 8.75 0.26 -1.44
CA ASN A 87 8.49 1.70 -1.61
C ASN A 87 9.24 2.58 -0.60
N GLN A 88 10.23 3.33 -1.08
CA GLN A 88 10.97 4.32 -0.30
C GLN A 88 10.02 5.28 0.46
N TRP A 89 8.78 5.40 -0.03
CA TRP A 89 7.72 6.25 0.50
C TRP A 89 6.57 5.37 1.00
N GLU A 90 6.40 5.32 2.32
CA GLU A 90 5.23 4.74 2.98
C GLU A 90 4.18 5.86 3.16
N ILE A 91 2.93 5.63 2.73
CA ILE A 91 1.86 6.62 2.94
C ILE A 91 1.71 6.91 4.44
N GLY A 92 1.63 8.20 4.79
CA GLY A 92 1.61 8.66 6.18
C GLY A 92 2.89 8.32 6.97
N GLY A 93 3.99 7.99 6.30
CA GLY A 93 5.32 7.78 6.88
C GLY A 93 6.10 9.06 7.07
N ASP A 94 7.10 9.00 7.95
CA ASP A 94 8.11 10.05 8.07
C ASP A 94 9.14 9.90 6.94
N ILE A 95 9.43 11.02 6.27
CA ILE A 95 10.43 11.07 5.20
C ILE A 95 11.80 11.53 5.69
N THR A 96 11.88 12.11 6.89
CA THR A 96 13.08 12.81 7.37
C THR A 96 14.20 11.85 7.75
N GLY A 97 13.86 10.56 7.93
CA GLY A 97 14.76 9.51 8.37
C GLY A 97 14.92 9.43 9.88
N VAL A 98 14.19 10.26 10.65
CA VAL A 98 14.19 10.21 12.13
C VAL A 98 13.75 8.84 12.62
N ARG A 99 12.83 8.19 11.90
CA ARG A 99 12.44 6.81 12.16
C ARG A 99 13.02 5.87 11.11
N ALA A 100 13.92 4.98 11.55
CA ALA A 100 14.56 4.00 10.68
C ALA A 100 13.69 2.75 10.36
N ALA A 101 12.77 2.36 11.26
CA ALA A 101 11.99 1.13 11.12
C ALA A 101 10.54 1.40 10.68
N LYS A 102 10.07 0.67 9.66
CA LYS A 102 8.67 0.70 9.19
C LYS A 102 7.75 0.06 10.24
N PHE A 103 6.49 0.52 10.32
CA PHE A 103 5.50 -0.12 11.19
C PHE A 103 4.86 -1.27 10.42
N SER A 104 4.49 -2.35 11.10
CA SER A 104 3.69 -3.38 10.43
C SER A 104 2.31 -2.85 10.07
N GLN A 105 1.71 -3.43 9.04
CA GLN A 105 0.36 -3.08 8.60
C GLN A 105 -0.64 -4.16 9.03
N GLN A 106 -1.87 -3.77 9.30
CA GLN A 106 -2.98 -4.64 9.64
C GLN A 106 -4.24 -4.24 8.90
N ILE A 107 -5.09 -5.23 8.59
CA ILE A 107 -6.42 -4.96 8.04
C ILE A 107 -7.34 -4.65 9.20
N THR A 108 -7.97 -3.47 9.16
CA THR A 108 -8.90 -3.01 10.19
C THR A 108 -10.26 -2.72 9.57
N LYS A 109 -11.32 -3.13 10.27
CA LYS A 109 -12.70 -2.72 9.97
C LYS A 109 -13.08 -1.62 10.96
N PHE A 110 -13.61 -0.50 10.46
CA PHE A 110 -14.06 0.57 11.33
C PHE A 110 -15.39 0.20 12.00
N ASN A 111 -15.60 0.72 13.21
CA ASN A 111 -16.85 0.52 13.94
C ASN A 111 -17.26 1.86 14.54
N MET A 112 -18.55 2.15 14.51
CA MET A 112 -19.09 3.34 15.14
C MET A 112 -18.92 3.25 16.66
N ASP A 113 -18.26 4.24 17.25
CA ASP A 113 -18.15 4.39 18.71
C ASP A 113 -18.55 5.82 19.10
N GLN A 114 -19.80 5.96 19.55
CA GLN A 114 -20.36 7.25 19.97
C GLN A 114 -19.78 7.73 21.31
N SER A 115 -18.96 6.93 21.99
CA SER A 115 -18.45 7.31 23.30
C SER A 115 -17.33 8.36 23.26
N TYR A 116 -16.76 8.63 22.08
CA TYR A 116 -15.86 9.77 21.84
C TYR A 116 -16.60 11.06 21.49
N ALA A 117 -17.83 10.96 20.97
CA ALA A 117 -18.66 12.11 20.60
C ALA A 117 -20.15 11.78 20.88
N PRO A 118 -20.59 11.89 22.16
CA PRO A 118 -21.94 11.50 22.55
C PRO A 118 -23.03 12.32 21.85
N MET A 119 -24.17 11.69 21.56
CA MET A 119 -25.33 12.37 20.99
C MET A 119 -25.85 13.51 21.88
N ASN A 120 -25.77 13.33 23.20
CA ASN A 120 -25.98 14.40 24.16
C ASN A 120 -24.68 15.20 24.30
N THR A 121 -24.61 16.34 23.63
CA THR A 121 -23.36 17.13 23.53
C THR A 121 -22.84 17.67 24.87
N SER A 122 -23.69 17.80 25.90
CA SER A 122 -23.24 18.15 27.24
C SER A 122 -22.38 17.07 27.90
N GLU A 123 -22.56 15.80 27.53
CA GLU A 123 -21.80 14.68 28.09
C GLU A 123 -20.35 14.62 27.59
N PHE A 124 -20.04 15.30 26.48
CA PHE A 124 -18.67 15.39 25.96
C PHE A 124 -17.68 15.95 26.99
N PHE A 125 -18.14 16.87 27.84
CA PHE A 125 -17.33 17.54 28.86
C PHE A 125 -17.21 16.75 30.17
N THR A 126 -17.70 15.51 30.21
CA THR A 126 -17.51 14.64 31.38
C THR A 126 -16.10 14.07 31.42
N ASP A 127 -15.59 13.84 32.63
CA ASP A 127 -14.27 13.25 32.83
C ASP A 127 -14.12 11.90 32.10
N GLU A 128 -15.20 11.10 32.02
CA GLU A 128 -15.18 9.81 31.31
C GLU A 128 -14.85 9.98 29.82
N VAL A 129 -15.51 10.94 29.14
CA VAL A 129 -15.30 11.16 27.70
C VAL A 129 -13.95 11.81 27.46
N LEU A 130 -13.58 12.83 28.24
CA LEU A 130 -12.27 13.49 28.12
C LEU A 130 -11.12 12.50 28.36
N GLU A 131 -11.26 11.59 29.32
CA GLU A 131 -10.24 10.58 29.60
C GLU A 131 -10.14 9.55 28.47
N LYS A 132 -11.24 9.20 27.79
CA LYS A 132 -11.16 8.37 26.57
C LYS A 132 -10.33 9.02 25.48
N TRP A 133 -10.47 10.33 25.28
CA TRP A 133 -9.64 11.07 24.34
C TRP A 133 -8.17 11.10 24.75
N ASN A 134 -7.86 11.26 26.05
CA ASN A 134 -6.50 11.17 26.57
C ASN A 134 -5.86 9.81 26.25
N HIS A 135 -6.63 8.71 26.33
CA HIS A 135 -6.15 7.36 26.01
C HIS A 135 -5.82 7.15 24.52
N LEU A 136 -6.32 7.99 23.61
CA LEU A 136 -5.91 7.95 22.20
C LEU A 136 -4.50 8.51 21.99
N MET A 137 -4.06 9.40 22.88
CA MET A 137 -2.77 10.06 22.80
C MET A 137 -1.68 9.22 23.49
N PRO A 138 -0.48 9.12 22.90
CA PRO A 138 0.67 8.54 23.60
C PRO A 138 1.10 9.46 24.74
N LYS A 139 1.78 8.91 25.75
CA LYS A 139 2.54 9.74 26.70
C LYS A 139 3.56 10.61 25.96
N GLY A 140 3.60 11.89 26.32
CA GLY A 140 4.34 12.95 25.61
C GLY A 140 3.60 13.54 24.42
N MET A 141 2.32 13.21 24.23
CA MET A 141 1.40 13.77 23.23
C MET A 141 1.89 13.71 21.77
N GLY A 142 2.87 12.86 21.47
CA GLY A 142 3.48 12.74 20.15
C GLY A 142 4.50 13.82 19.81
N PHE A 143 4.93 14.62 20.80
CA PHE A 143 6.11 15.45 20.66
C PHE A 143 7.36 14.59 20.83
N VAL A 144 8.15 14.51 19.78
CA VAL A 144 9.35 13.69 19.68
C VAL A 144 10.59 14.56 19.89
N TRP A 145 11.48 14.10 20.76
CA TRP A 145 12.79 14.72 20.92
C TRP A 145 13.76 14.11 19.92
N VAL A 146 14.27 14.94 19.01
CA VAL A 146 15.21 14.52 17.97
C VAL A 146 16.60 15.05 18.31
N ASN A 147 17.51 14.14 18.68
CA ASN A 147 18.91 14.46 18.85
C ASN A 147 19.65 14.41 17.50
N GLU A 148 20.85 14.99 17.44
CA GLU A 148 21.73 14.87 16.27
C GLU A 148 21.05 15.19 14.92
N THR A 149 20.28 16.28 14.87
CA THR A 149 19.44 16.67 13.72
C THR A 149 20.16 16.69 12.36
N HIS A 150 21.47 16.93 12.36
CA HIS A 150 22.34 16.90 11.19
C HIS A 150 22.39 15.54 10.46
N LYS A 151 21.94 14.45 11.09
CA LYS A 151 21.85 13.11 10.49
C LYS A 151 20.61 12.92 9.61
N TYR A 152 19.63 13.80 9.76
CA TYR A 152 18.33 13.72 9.11
C TYR A 152 18.20 14.80 8.06
N HIS A 153 17.28 14.59 7.11
CA HIS A 153 17.01 15.53 6.04
C HIS A 153 15.55 15.99 6.10
N ASP A 154 15.23 17.10 5.44
CA ASP A 154 13.86 17.63 5.31
C ASP A 154 13.11 17.81 6.66
N LEU A 155 13.86 17.99 7.76
CA LEU A 155 13.26 18.33 9.05
C LEU A 155 12.53 19.68 8.94
N PRO A 156 11.29 19.79 9.45
CA PRO A 156 10.60 21.08 9.51
C PRO A 156 11.29 22.02 10.50
N THR A 157 10.74 23.23 10.67
CA THR A 157 11.17 24.11 11.76
C THR A 157 10.74 23.48 13.10
N PRO A 158 11.64 23.32 14.08
CA PRO A 158 11.30 22.72 15.35
C PRO A 158 10.35 23.59 16.17
N VAL A 159 9.60 22.94 17.06
CA VAL A 159 8.80 23.62 18.09
C VAL A 159 9.74 24.30 19.08
N GLU A 160 9.39 25.51 19.51
CA GLU A 160 10.15 26.21 20.55
C GLU A 160 10.10 25.42 21.85
N TRP A 161 11.26 24.92 22.29
CA TRP A 161 11.38 24.11 23.49
C TRP A 161 12.69 24.40 24.23
N PRO A 162 12.68 24.47 25.57
CA PRO A 162 13.92 24.60 26.34
C PRO A 162 14.83 23.39 26.13
N ASP A 163 16.07 23.65 25.68
CA ASP A 163 17.17 22.68 25.64
C ASP A 163 16.94 21.39 24.83
N LYS A 164 15.90 21.35 23.98
CA LYS A 164 15.57 20.19 23.13
C LYS A 164 15.13 20.65 21.74
N THR A 165 15.51 19.88 20.72
CA THR A 165 14.89 20.00 19.41
C THR A 165 13.67 19.10 19.37
N VAL A 166 12.49 19.69 19.32
CA VAL A 166 11.22 18.97 19.43
C VAL A 166 10.39 19.15 18.16
N PHE A 167 9.76 18.05 17.73
CA PHE A 167 8.81 18.03 16.63
C PHE A 167 7.53 17.34 17.09
N THR A 168 6.39 17.66 16.49
CA THR A 168 5.16 16.88 16.67
C THR A 168 4.96 15.92 15.51
N THR A 169 4.24 14.82 15.72
CA THR A 169 3.88 13.91 14.63
C THR A 169 2.51 14.22 14.07
N SER A 170 2.36 14.02 12.75
CA SER A 170 1.11 14.29 12.03
C SER A 170 -0.08 13.52 12.62
N LEU A 171 0.11 12.26 13.04
CA LEU A 171 -0.93 11.47 13.70
C LEU A 171 -1.53 12.18 14.92
N THR A 172 -0.68 12.58 15.87
CA THR A 172 -1.11 13.20 17.12
C THR A 172 -1.68 14.59 16.91
N HIS A 173 -1.19 15.33 15.90
CA HIS A 173 -1.75 16.63 15.55
C HIS A 173 -3.13 16.50 14.88
N GLN A 174 -3.34 15.49 14.02
CA GLN A 174 -4.65 15.17 13.45
C GLN A 174 -5.66 14.79 14.54
N LEU A 175 -5.25 13.98 15.53
CA LEU A 175 -6.11 13.63 16.68
C LEU A 175 -6.49 14.85 17.52
N HIS A 176 -5.52 15.74 17.80
CA HIS A 176 -5.79 17.00 18.50
C HIS A 176 -6.76 17.88 17.70
N CYS A 177 -6.59 18.00 16.38
CA CYS A 177 -7.51 18.75 15.53
C CYS A 177 -8.93 18.18 15.57
N LEU A 178 -9.06 16.84 15.52
CA LEU A 178 -10.36 16.19 15.61
C LEU A 178 -11.01 16.46 16.99
N PHE A 179 -10.24 16.34 18.08
CA PHE A 179 -10.71 16.68 19.42
C PHE A 179 -11.23 18.12 19.50
N ALA A 180 -10.47 19.09 19.01
CA ALA A 180 -10.86 20.51 19.02
C ALA A 180 -12.15 20.77 18.22
N ILE A 181 -12.34 20.05 17.10
CA ILE A 181 -13.58 20.10 16.31
C ILE A 181 -14.77 19.59 17.12
N VAL A 182 -14.64 18.42 17.75
CA VAL A 182 -15.73 17.81 18.54
C VAL A 182 -16.03 18.66 19.79
N GLN A 183 -15.00 19.18 20.46
CA GLN A 183 -15.14 20.07 21.62
C GLN A 183 -15.91 21.33 21.24
N THR A 184 -15.53 22.00 20.15
CA THR A 184 -16.19 23.23 19.70
C THR A 184 -17.63 22.96 19.29
N TYR A 185 -17.89 21.91 18.51
CA TYR A 185 -19.26 21.53 18.13
C TYR A 185 -20.12 21.25 19.37
N SER A 186 -19.61 20.44 20.29
CA SER A 186 -20.32 20.06 21.51
C SER A 186 -20.59 21.27 22.39
N GLY A 187 -19.61 22.16 22.53
CA GLY A 187 -19.74 23.37 23.35
C GLY A 187 -20.75 24.36 22.79
N LEU A 188 -20.69 24.63 21.49
CA LEU A 188 -21.69 25.47 20.81
C LEU A 188 -23.11 24.89 20.93
N LYS A 189 -23.24 23.56 20.84
CA LYS A 189 -24.55 22.90 20.89
C LYS A 189 -25.13 22.81 22.30
N ALA A 190 -24.27 22.65 23.30
CA ALA A 190 -24.62 22.54 24.71
C ALA A 190 -24.66 23.88 25.46
N ASP A 191 -24.33 24.99 24.80
CA ASP A 191 -24.10 26.30 25.44
C ASP A 191 -23.03 26.21 26.55
N HIS A 192 -21.99 25.40 26.32
CA HIS A 192 -20.85 25.24 27.22
C HIS A 192 -19.74 26.24 26.86
N PRO A 193 -19.02 26.82 27.83
CA PRO A 193 -17.87 27.69 27.55
C PRO A 193 -16.82 26.99 26.68
N ILE A 194 -16.34 27.70 25.65
CA ILE A 194 -15.30 27.22 24.74
C ILE A 194 -14.17 28.25 24.66
N PRO A 195 -12.95 27.85 24.25
CA PRO A 195 -11.84 28.78 24.09
C PRO A 195 -12.19 29.97 23.19
N ASP A 196 -11.69 31.17 23.51
CA ASP A 196 -11.99 32.40 22.77
C ASP A 196 -11.50 32.33 21.31
N ASP A 197 -10.47 31.55 21.03
CA ASP A 197 -9.87 31.35 19.72
C ASP A 197 -10.54 30.24 18.89
N HIS A 198 -11.61 29.62 19.39
CA HIS A 198 -12.28 28.48 18.75
C HIS A 198 -12.57 28.70 17.25
N HIS A 199 -12.96 29.91 16.84
CA HIS A 199 -13.26 30.18 15.44
C HIS A 199 -12.03 30.04 14.53
N TRP A 200 -10.90 30.60 14.94
CA TRP A 200 -9.65 30.48 14.18
C TRP A 200 -9.16 29.04 14.19
N HIS A 201 -9.19 28.40 15.36
CA HIS A 201 -8.71 27.04 15.55
C HIS A 201 -9.52 26.06 14.69
N MET A 202 -10.85 26.23 14.62
CA MET A 202 -11.74 25.43 13.75
C MET A 202 -11.38 25.55 12.27
N ILE A 203 -11.15 26.77 11.77
CA ILE A 203 -10.80 26.97 10.36
C ILE A 203 -9.45 26.28 10.05
N HIS A 204 -8.49 26.39 10.96
CA HIS A 204 -7.21 25.70 10.85
C HIS A 204 -7.38 24.17 10.83
N CYS A 205 -8.11 23.61 11.80
CA CYS A 205 -8.34 22.17 11.91
C CYS A 205 -9.10 21.61 10.72
N PHE A 206 -10.12 22.32 10.20
CA PHE A 206 -10.85 21.89 9.01
C PHE A 206 -9.94 21.77 7.78
N ASP A 207 -9.10 22.77 7.53
CA ASP A 207 -8.19 22.70 6.39
C ASP A 207 -7.09 21.64 6.60
N TYR A 208 -6.56 21.51 7.82
CA TYR A 208 -5.56 20.49 8.14
C TYR A 208 -6.11 19.07 7.94
N MET A 209 -7.32 18.78 8.46
CA MET A 209 -7.98 17.48 8.29
C MET A 209 -8.33 17.21 6.83
N ARG A 210 -8.79 18.21 6.07
CA ARG A 210 -9.00 18.09 4.62
C ARG A 210 -7.70 17.67 3.91
N GLN A 211 -6.58 18.33 4.22
CA GLN A 211 -5.29 17.99 3.63
C GLN A 211 -4.80 16.60 4.04
N ALA A 212 -5.00 16.21 5.31
CA ALA A 212 -4.66 14.88 5.81
C ALA A 212 -5.42 13.78 5.06
N ILE A 213 -6.73 13.95 4.84
CA ILE A 213 -7.58 13.02 4.08
C ILE A 213 -7.14 12.94 2.62
N MET A 214 -6.86 14.08 1.98
CA MET A 214 -6.37 14.09 0.59
C MET A 214 -4.98 13.47 0.45
N CYS A 215 -4.15 13.58 1.48
CA CYS A 215 -2.81 13.01 1.51
C CYS A 215 -2.84 11.49 1.74
N SER A 216 -3.72 11.00 2.61
CA SER A 216 -3.90 9.56 2.83
C SER A 216 -4.60 8.90 1.65
N ALA A 217 -5.57 9.60 1.04
CA ALA A 217 -6.37 9.16 -0.10
C ALA A 217 -6.80 7.69 0.04
N ASP A 218 -7.44 7.36 1.17
CA ASP A 218 -7.90 6.01 1.43
C ASP A 218 -8.95 5.60 0.39
N MET A 219 -8.64 4.54 -0.37
CA MET A 219 -9.46 4.04 -1.49
C MET A 219 -10.22 2.76 -1.11
N ALA A 220 -10.35 2.45 0.18
CA ALA A 220 -11.21 1.36 0.63
C ALA A 220 -12.64 1.55 0.07
N LEU A 221 -13.22 0.49 -0.49
CA LEU A 221 -14.59 0.54 -0.98
C LEU A 221 -15.56 0.58 0.20
N GLU A 222 -16.53 1.48 0.15
CA GLU A 222 -17.57 1.64 1.16
C GLU A 222 -18.92 1.06 0.73
N GLY A 223 -19.57 0.36 1.66
CA GLY A 223 -20.81 -0.38 1.44
C GLY A 223 -22.06 0.45 1.73
N HIS A 224 -23.22 -0.20 1.73
CA HIS A 224 -24.47 0.45 2.10
C HIS A 224 -24.46 0.88 3.57
N GLU A 225 -25.15 1.98 3.87
CA GLU A 225 -25.32 2.45 5.23
C GLU A 225 -25.96 1.39 6.14
N THR A 226 -25.58 1.40 7.42
CA THR A 226 -26.08 0.50 8.47
C THR A 226 -26.49 1.25 9.75
N THR A 227 -26.19 2.54 9.84
CA THR A 227 -26.33 3.35 11.06
C THR A 227 -27.16 4.62 10.87
N PHE A 228 -27.64 4.90 9.65
CA PHE A 228 -28.46 6.09 9.46
C PHE A 228 -29.88 5.87 10.04
N PRO A 229 -30.51 6.93 10.60
CA PRO A 229 -31.85 6.81 11.18
C PRO A 229 -32.93 6.39 10.17
N ASP A 230 -32.75 6.80 8.90
CA ASP A 230 -33.60 6.44 7.77
C ASP A 230 -32.71 5.91 6.64
N ASP A 231 -33.08 4.77 6.05
CA ASP A 231 -32.42 4.24 4.86
C ASP A 231 -32.63 5.22 3.70
N ASN A 232 -31.57 5.98 3.44
CA ASN A 232 -31.53 7.03 2.44
C ASN A 232 -30.65 6.64 1.24
N GLY A 233 -30.29 5.35 1.13
CA GLY A 233 -29.48 4.82 0.02
C GLY A 233 -28.02 5.29 0.01
N GLY A 234 -27.48 5.72 1.16
CA GLY A 234 -26.11 6.21 1.33
C GLY A 234 -25.09 5.13 1.71
N SER A 235 -23.90 5.60 2.09
CA SER A 235 -22.81 4.82 2.68
C SER A 235 -22.37 5.47 3.99
N ASP A 236 -22.11 4.68 5.03
CA ASP A 236 -21.59 5.14 6.32
C ASP A 236 -20.18 4.60 6.63
N GLY A 237 -19.57 3.87 5.70
CA GLY A 237 -18.18 3.40 5.77
C GLY A 237 -17.89 2.26 6.74
N TRP A 238 -18.84 1.78 7.55
CA TRP A 238 -18.51 0.85 8.65
C TRP A 238 -18.21 -0.58 8.21
N ASP A 239 -18.75 -1.07 7.08
CA ASP A 239 -18.49 -2.45 6.61
C ASP A 239 -17.16 -2.61 5.84
N SER A 240 -16.40 -1.53 5.71
CA SER A 240 -15.18 -1.48 4.91
C SER A 240 -13.95 -2.01 5.63
N LYS A 241 -12.99 -2.48 4.83
CA LYS A 241 -11.69 -2.97 5.30
C LYS A 241 -10.62 -2.02 4.82
N HIS A 242 -9.84 -1.52 5.77
CA HIS A 242 -8.78 -0.54 5.58
C HIS A 242 -7.43 -1.19 5.89
N ILE A 243 -6.36 -0.71 5.24
CA ILE A 243 -4.99 -1.10 5.56
C ILE A 243 -4.41 -0.02 6.45
N CYS A 244 -4.25 -0.33 7.73
CA CYS A 244 -3.78 0.60 8.75
C CYS A 244 -2.39 0.20 9.24
N LYS A 245 -1.63 1.16 9.77
CA LYS A 245 -0.45 0.85 10.60
C LYS A 245 -0.92 0.16 11.88
N ASP A 246 -0.09 -0.74 12.40
CA ASP A 246 -0.29 -1.29 13.74
C ASP A 246 -0.16 -0.15 14.76
N TYR A 247 -1.32 0.30 15.24
CA TYR A 247 -1.42 1.46 16.13
C TYR A 247 -0.63 1.27 17.42
N SER A 248 -0.54 0.03 17.91
CA SER A 248 0.20 -0.27 19.15
C SER A 248 1.71 -0.03 18.97
N GLN A 249 2.26 -0.37 17.82
CA GLN A 249 3.66 -0.08 17.49
C GLN A 249 3.90 1.41 17.32
N VAL A 250 2.95 2.13 16.72
CA VAL A 250 3.04 3.58 16.55
C VAL A 250 3.07 4.27 17.91
N ILE A 251 2.11 3.98 18.79
CA ILE A 251 2.06 4.54 20.15
C ILE A 251 3.32 4.18 20.93
N GLY A 252 3.73 2.90 20.94
CA GLY A 252 4.94 2.47 21.65
C GLY A 252 6.21 3.17 21.15
N TYR A 253 6.32 3.43 19.85
CA TYR A 253 7.42 4.20 19.29
C TYR A 253 7.37 5.66 19.76
N LEU A 254 6.24 6.35 19.64
CA LEU A 254 6.11 7.76 20.02
C LEU A 254 6.44 7.97 21.49
N GLU A 255 5.99 7.06 22.37
CA GLU A 255 6.34 7.10 23.78
C GLU A 255 7.84 6.87 23.99
N SER A 256 8.50 6.01 23.21
CA SER A 256 9.95 5.75 23.36
C SER A 256 10.85 6.94 23.02
N VAL A 257 10.37 7.86 22.17
CA VAL A 257 11.13 9.04 21.72
C VAL A 257 10.55 10.37 22.24
N ARG A 258 9.63 10.31 23.21
CA ARG A 258 8.90 11.47 23.69
C ARG A 258 9.78 12.55 24.31
N ALA A 259 9.38 13.80 24.13
CA ALA A 259 10.08 14.96 24.69
C ALA A 259 9.76 15.23 26.17
N TYR A 260 8.61 14.75 26.67
CA TYR A 260 8.09 14.93 28.04
C TYR A 260 7.01 13.87 28.33
N ASP A 261 6.36 13.92 29.51
CA ASP A 261 5.53 12.83 30.04
C ASP A 261 4.02 13.13 30.16
N ASP A 262 3.52 14.27 29.66
CA ASP A 262 2.08 14.56 29.76
C ASP A 262 1.25 13.74 28.77
N GLN A 263 -0.05 13.57 29.07
CA GLN A 263 -0.98 12.79 28.26
C GLN A 263 -2.39 13.44 28.24
N VAL A 264 -2.44 14.77 28.24
CA VAL A 264 -3.71 15.51 28.32
C VAL A 264 -3.95 16.23 27.00
N ILE A 265 -4.96 15.80 26.24
CA ILE A 265 -5.22 16.35 24.90
C ILE A 265 -5.84 17.76 24.91
N TYR A 266 -6.38 18.18 26.05
CA TYR A 266 -7.18 19.38 26.27
C TYR A 266 -6.48 20.45 27.12
#